data_AF-A0A937CB55-F1
#
_entry.id   AF-A0A937CB55-F1
#
_cell.length_a   1.000
_cell.length_b   1.000
_cell.length_c   1.000
_cell.angle_alpha   90.00
_cell.angle_beta   90.00
_cell.angle_gamma   90.00
#
_symmetry.space_group_name_H-M   'P 1'
#
loop_
_entity.id
_entity.type
_entity.pdbx_description
1 polymer ?
#
loop_
_entity_poly.entity_id
_entity_poly.type
_entity_poly.pdbx_seq_one_letter_code
_entity_poly.pdbx_strand_id
1 'polypeptide(L)'
;MNKYLKTTLIFAGIWFTASVLNGVLSGISILVLDSGDMYNGAGALGLSVIFSFVFSVPMVGLVWFITLMGQAADKKGSDLLQFVLHTALFCSAAGALIFIYTIGTEFKNARVVVGLCIIVSALASVLLFRKQIKTNE
;
A
#
# COMPACT_ATOMS: atom_id res chain seq x y z
N MET A 1 20.56 17.43 2.65
CA MET A 1 19.75 16.66 1.68
C MET A 1 18.51 17.49 1.33
N ASN A 2 18.16 17.65 0.05
CA ASN A 2 17.00 18.45 -0.36
C ASN A 2 15.70 17.89 0.30
N LYS A 3 14.86 18.76 0.87
CA LYS A 3 13.61 18.39 1.56
C LYS A 3 12.69 17.52 0.68
N TYR A 4 12.67 17.81 -0.61
CA TYR A 4 11.94 17.02 -1.60
C TYR A 4 12.52 15.61 -1.77
N LEU A 5 13.86 15.50 -1.86
CA LEU A 5 14.53 14.20 -1.96
C LEU A 5 14.30 13.33 -0.72
N LYS A 6 14.34 13.92 0.48
CA LYS A 6 14.02 13.22 1.73
C LYS A 6 12.59 12.71 1.75
N THR A 7 11.64 13.52 1.29
CA THR A 7 10.23 13.13 1.19
C THR A 7 10.03 12.00 0.17
N THR A 8 10.63 12.10 -1.01
CA THR A 8 10.57 11.03 -2.01
C THR A 8 11.15 9.71 -1.49
N LEU A 9 12.26 9.74 -0.75
CA LEU A 9 12.85 8.53 -0.15
C LEU A 9 11.94 7.90 0.92
N ILE A 10 11.29 8.73 1.74
CA ILE A 10 10.32 8.23 2.73
C ILE A 10 9.15 7.56 2.02
N PHE A 11 8.60 8.17 0.97
CA PHE A 11 7.49 7.59 0.21
C PHE A 11 7.90 6.35 -0.60
N ALA A 12 9.14 6.29 -1.11
CA ALA A 12 9.69 5.08 -1.71
C ALA A 12 9.82 3.95 -0.67
N GLY A 13 10.22 4.27 0.56
CA GLY A 13 10.24 3.31 1.67
C GLY A 13 8.83 2.82 2.03
N ILE A 14 7.86 3.74 2.14
CA ILE A 14 6.46 3.40 2.39
C ILE A 14 5.90 2.48 1.30
N TRP A 15 6.16 2.80 0.04
CA TRP A 15 5.79 1.98 -1.11
C TRP A 15 6.39 0.59 -1.05
N PHE A 16 7.70 0.48 -0.84
CA PHE A 16 8.39 -0.80 -0.77
C PHE A 16 7.81 -1.67 0.34
N THR A 17 7.69 -1.13 1.55
CA THR A 17 7.16 -1.87 2.69
C THR A 17 5.69 -2.25 2.52
N ALA A 18 4.85 -1.34 2.00
CA ALA A 18 3.43 -1.63 1.74
C ALA A 18 3.27 -2.74 0.69
N SER A 19 4.09 -2.72 -0.36
CA SER A 19 4.04 -3.72 -1.43
C SER A 19 4.49 -5.11 -0.96
N VAL A 20 5.55 -5.16 -0.16
CA VAL A 20 6.04 -6.41 0.44
C VAL A 20 5.00 -6.98 1.41
N LEU A 21 4.48 -6.17 2.33
CA LEU A 21 3.45 -6.59 3.27
C LEU A 21 2.20 -7.08 2.54
N ASN A 22 1.73 -6.34 1.53
CA ASN A 22 0.57 -6.73 0.75
C ASN A 22 0.80 -8.03 0.01
N GLY A 23 1.94 -8.17 -0.67
CA GLY A 23 2.28 -9.37 -1.43
C GLY A 23 2.32 -10.62 -0.56
N VAL A 24 2.92 -10.53 0.62
CA VAL A 24 2.99 -11.64 1.59
C VAL A 24 1.61 -11.97 2.15
N LEU A 25 0.88 -10.98 2.67
CA LEU A 25 -0.43 -11.19 3.28
C LEU A 25 -1.46 -11.72 2.27
N SER A 26 -1.50 -11.13 1.07
CA SER A 26 -2.39 -11.57 0.00
C SER A 26 -2.03 -12.96 -0.49
N GLY A 27 -0.75 -13.25 -0.70
CA GLY A 27 -0.30 -14.56 -1.15
C GLY A 27 -0.60 -15.66 -0.12
N ILE A 28 -0.39 -15.40 1.17
CA ILE A 28 -0.81 -16.33 2.25
C ILE A 28 -2.34 -16.52 2.22
N SER A 29 -3.10 -15.43 2.08
CA SER A 29 -4.56 -15.50 2.05
C SER A 29 -5.09 -16.33 0.87
N ILE A 30 -4.47 -16.18 -0.30
CA ILE A 30 -4.80 -16.97 -1.50
C ILE A 30 -4.44 -18.45 -1.27
N LEU A 31 -3.25 -18.74 -0.74
CA LEU A 31 -2.83 -20.12 -0.46
C LEU A 31 -3.74 -20.83 0.54
N VAL A 32 -4.23 -20.11 1.55
CA VAL A 32 -5.10 -20.71 2.58
C VAL A 32 -6.53 -20.89 2.06
N LEU A 33 -7.08 -19.87 1.39
CA LEU A 33 -8.52 -19.79 1.08
C LEU A 33 -8.90 -20.34 -0.30
N ASP A 34 -7.94 -20.46 -1.22
CA ASP A 34 -8.13 -20.96 -2.59
C ASP A 34 -7.23 -22.18 -2.90
N SER A 35 -6.88 -22.96 -1.86
CA SER A 35 -6.00 -24.15 -1.90
C SER A 35 -6.48 -25.33 -2.77
N GLY A 36 -7.57 -25.16 -3.52
CA GLY A 36 -8.28 -26.24 -4.19
C GLY A 36 -7.69 -26.70 -5.52
N ASP A 37 -7.17 -25.80 -6.36
CA ASP A 37 -6.82 -26.17 -7.74
C ASP A 37 -5.62 -25.38 -8.28
N MET A 38 -4.61 -26.09 -8.79
CA MET A 38 -3.59 -25.60 -9.75
C MET A 38 -2.52 -24.57 -9.33
N TYR A 39 -2.42 -24.11 -8.08
CA TYR A 39 -1.35 -23.15 -7.70
C TYR A 39 -0.16 -23.81 -7.01
N ASN A 40 0.96 -23.91 -7.75
CA ASN A 40 2.26 -24.25 -7.18
C ASN A 40 2.62 -23.14 -6.17
N GLY A 41 2.55 -23.44 -4.87
CA GLY A 41 2.37 -22.40 -3.84
C GLY A 41 3.45 -21.32 -3.78
N ALA A 42 4.68 -21.65 -4.19
CA ALA A 42 5.78 -20.69 -4.30
C ALA A 42 5.63 -19.71 -5.48
N GLY A 43 5.06 -20.17 -6.61
CA GLY A 43 4.82 -19.34 -7.79
C GLY A 43 3.70 -18.32 -7.58
N ALA A 44 2.65 -18.72 -6.85
CA ALA A 44 1.53 -17.84 -6.49
C ALA A 44 1.97 -16.69 -5.57
N LEU A 45 2.80 -16.99 -4.57
CA LEU A 45 3.41 -15.99 -3.68
C LEU A 45 4.34 -15.03 -4.43
N GLY A 46 5.17 -15.55 -5.33
CA GLY A 46 6.06 -14.72 -6.15
C GLY A 46 5.29 -13.75 -7.05
N LEU A 47 4.27 -14.26 -7.74
CA LEU A 47 3.40 -13.42 -8.58
C LEU A 47 2.63 -12.38 -7.76
N SER A 48 2.09 -12.74 -6.59
CA SER A 48 1.32 -11.81 -5.74
C SER A 48 2.18 -10.65 -5.27
N VAL A 49 3.45 -10.90 -4.93
CA VAL A 49 4.41 -9.86 -4.54
C VAL A 49 4.75 -8.96 -5.72
N ILE A 50 5.05 -9.51 -6.90
CA ILE A 50 5.39 -8.73 -8.09
C ILE A 50 4.21 -7.84 -8.50
N PHE A 51 3.01 -8.40 -8.57
CA PHE A 51 1.81 -7.63 -8.91
C PHE A 51 1.49 -6.58 -7.85
N SER A 52 1.64 -6.90 -6.56
CA SER A 52 1.48 -5.92 -5.48
C SER A 52 2.45 -4.75 -5.62
N PHE A 53 3.67 -5.03 -6.09
CA PHE A 53 4.71 -4.03 -6.30
C PHE A 53 4.41 -3.10 -7.47
N VAL A 54 3.96 -3.65 -8.60
CA VAL A 54 3.63 -2.88 -9.82
C VAL A 54 2.36 -2.04 -9.63
N PHE A 55 1.31 -2.63 -9.07
CA PHE A 55 0.02 -1.95 -8.90
C PHE A 55 0.00 -0.91 -7.79
N SER A 56 0.94 -0.94 -6.84
CA SER A 56 1.03 0.03 -5.76
C SER A 56 1.77 1.32 -6.16
N VAL A 57 2.53 1.32 -7.27
CA VAL A 57 3.30 2.50 -7.74
C VAL A 57 2.39 3.71 -8.00
N PRO A 58 1.30 3.62 -8.79
CA PRO A 58 0.42 4.76 -9.03
C PRO A 58 -0.21 5.29 -7.74
N MET A 59 -0.57 4.38 -6.83
CA MET A 59 -1.21 4.72 -5.57
C MET A 59 -0.28 5.50 -4.64
N VAL A 60 0.97 5.06 -4.51
CA VAL A 60 1.94 5.79 -3.68
C VAL A 60 2.37 7.09 -4.35
N GLY A 61 2.43 7.14 -5.68
CA GLY A 61 2.62 8.39 -6.42
C GLY A 61 1.55 9.44 -6.08
N LEU A 62 0.28 9.03 -6.02
CA LEU A 62 -0.83 9.90 -5.59
C LEU A 62 -0.70 10.35 -4.14
N VAL A 63 -0.42 9.43 -3.20
CA VAL A 63 -0.27 9.80 -1.79
C VAL A 63 0.92 10.75 -1.61
N TRP A 64 2.02 10.52 -2.32
CA TRP A 64 3.19 11.41 -2.31
C TRP A 64 2.85 12.80 -2.85
N PHE A 65 2.20 12.89 -4.02
CA PHE A 65 1.80 14.16 -4.63
C PHE A 65 0.86 14.95 -3.72
N ILE A 66 -0.16 14.30 -3.15
CA ILE A 66 -1.09 14.92 -2.21
C ILE A 66 -0.35 15.37 -0.95
N THR A 67 0.61 14.58 -0.45
CA THR A 67 1.41 14.97 0.72
C THR A 67 2.28 16.20 0.43
N LEU A 68 2.85 16.34 -0.76
CA LEU A 68 3.56 17.55 -1.17
C LEU A 68 2.64 18.78 -1.18
N MET A 69 1.41 18.63 -1.68
CA MET A 69 0.39 19.69 -1.60
C MET A 69 0.04 20.04 -0.15
N GLY A 70 -0.06 19.05 0.72
CA GLY A 70 -0.28 19.25 2.16
C GLY A 70 0.87 20.01 2.84
N GLN A 71 2.11 19.70 2.48
CA GLN A 71 3.30 20.45 2.94
C GLN A 71 3.33 21.88 2.40
N ALA A 72 2.92 22.09 1.14
CA ALA A 72 2.79 23.43 0.55
C ALA A 72 1.69 24.27 1.23
N ALA A 73 0.66 23.61 1.79
CA ALA A 73 -0.37 24.22 2.63
C ALA A 73 0.02 24.34 4.12
N ASP A 74 1.33 24.33 4.42
CA ASP A 74 1.91 24.50 5.76
C ASP A 74 1.52 23.43 6.81
N LYS A 75 1.01 22.25 6.39
CA LYS A 75 0.75 21.15 7.33
C LYS A 75 2.07 20.55 7.85
N LYS A 76 2.23 20.48 9.17
CA LYS A 76 3.46 20.02 9.85
C LYS A 76 3.16 18.97 10.92
N GLY A 77 4.18 18.23 11.33
CA GLY A 77 4.13 17.30 12.47
C GLY A 77 2.96 16.31 12.43
N SER A 78 2.07 16.39 13.42
CA SER A 78 0.93 15.47 13.56
C SER A 78 -0.14 15.66 12.49
N ASP A 79 -0.37 16.89 12.05
CA ASP A 79 -1.39 17.22 11.05
C ASP A 79 -0.99 16.68 9.68
N LEU A 80 0.31 16.74 9.35
CA LEU A 80 0.84 16.11 8.15
C LEU A 80 0.65 14.59 8.20
N LEU A 81 0.95 13.94 9.33
CA LEU A 81 0.77 12.50 9.48
C LEU A 81 -0.70 12.09 9.34
N GLN A 82 -1.63 12.80 9.99
CA GLN A 82 -3.07 12.53 9.84
C GLN A 82 -3.51 12.72 8.40
N PHE A 83 -3.03 13.76 7.73
CA PHE A 83 -3.33 14.01 6.33
C PHE A 83 -2.82 12.90 5.41
N VAL A 84 -1.59 12.42 5.61
CA VAL A 84 -1.03 11.27 4.87
C VAL A 84 -1.84 10.00 5.16
N LEU A 85 -2.21 9.74 6.42
CA LEU A 85 -3.03 8.58 6.79
C LEU A 85 -4.40 8.59 6.15
N HIS A 86 -5.11 9.73 6.16
CA HIS A 86 -6.41 9.86 5.49
C HIS A 86 -6.27 9.65 3.99
N THR A 87 -5.26 10.26 3.38
CA THR A 87 -5.00 10.09 1.94
C THR A 87 -4.71 8.62 1.62
N ALA A 88 -3.84 7.97 2.39
CA ALA A 88 -3.51 6.56 2.23
C ALA A 88 -4.72 5.65 2.43
N LEU A 89 -5.62 5.97 3.37
CA LEU A 89 -6.87 5.24 3.58
C LEU A 89 -7.79 5.34 2.37
N PHE A 90 -8.07 6.56 1.89
CA PHE A 90 -8.96 6.76 0.74
C PHE A 90 -8.38 6.14 -0.54
N CYS A 91 -7.09 6.35 -0.78
CA CYS A 91 -6.40 5.72 -1.90
C CYS A 91 -6.49 4.19 -1.76
N SER A 92 -6.00 3.60 -0.68
CA SER A 92 -6.00 2.14 -0.52
C SER A 92 -7.41 1.53 -0.56
N ALA A 93 -8.44 2.20 -0.04
CA ALA A 93 -9.82 1.76 -0.16
C ALA A 93 -10.31 1.76 -1.62
N ALA A 94 -10.02 2.82 -2.38
CA ALA A 94 -10.36 2.86 -3.80
C ALA A 94 -9.59 1.78 -4.59
N GLY A 95 -8.30 1.60 -4.29
CA GLY A 95 -7.47 0.55 -4.89
C GLY A 95 -7.99 -0.86 -4.55
N ALA A 96 -8.42 -1.08 -3.32
CA ALA A 96 -9.03 -2.34 -2.89
C ALA A 96 -10.35 -2.61 -3.61
N LEU A 97 -11.21 -1.60 -3.78
CA LEU A 97 -12.45 -1.73 -4.55
C LEU A 97 -12.17 -2.06 -6.01
N ILE A 98 -11.24 -1.34 -6.65
CA ILE A 98 -10.83 -1.62 -8.03
C ILE A 98 -10.31 -3.04 -8.14
N PHE A 99 -9.41 -3.45 -7.24
CA PHE A 99 -8.90 -4.83 -7.19
C PHE A 99 -10.06 -5.82 -7.11
N ILE A 100 -10.96 -5.66 -6.13
CA ILE A 100 -12.11 -6.54 -5.93
C ILE A 100 -12.91 -6.64 -7.23
N TYR A 101 -13.31 -5.53 -7.87
CA TYR A 101 -14.18 -5.58 -9.06
C TYR A 101 -13.50 -5.93 -10.38
N THR A 102 -12.17 -5.97 -10.45
CA THR A 102 -11.43 -6.25 -11.68
C THR A 102 -10.68 -7.58 -11.61
N ILE A 103 -9.58 -7.64 -10.86
CA ILE A 103 -8.68 -8.79 -10.74
C ILE A 103 -9.20 -9.79 -9.72
N GLY A 104 -9.91 -9.30 -8.71
CA GLY A 104 -10.42 -10.05 -7.58
C GLY A 104 -11.45 -11.11 -7.95
N THR A 105 -12.05 -11.05 -9.14
CA THR A 105 -12.99 -12.06 -9.63
C THR A 105 -12.34 -13.42 -9.89
N GLU A 106 -11.03 -13.44 -10.11
CA GLU A 106 -10.24 -14.67 -10.26
C GLU A 106 -10.07 -15.44 -8.95
N PHE A 107 -10.23 -14.76 -7.80
CA PHE A 107 -10.08 -15.36 -6.48
C PHE A 107 -11.45 -15.55 -5.84
N LYS A 108 -11.90 -16.78 -5.63
CA LYS A 108 -13.27 -17.03 -5.15
C LYS A 108 -13.45 -16.57 -3.70
N ASN A 109 -12.69 -17.19 -2.81
CA ASN A 109 -12.83 -16.97 -1.36
C ASN A 109 -11.87 -15.90 -0.84
N ALA A 110 -10.72 -15.71 -1.50
CA ALA A 110 -9.68 -14.79 -1.04
C ALA A 110 -9.91 -13.33 -1.44
N ARG A 111 -10.82 -13.03 -2.38
CA ARG A 111 -11.04 -11.69 -2.96
C ARG A 111 -11.14 -10.56 -1.93
N VAL A 112 -12.04 -10.70 -0.97
CA VAL A 112 -12.29 -9.67 0.05
C VAL A 112 -11.11 -9.56 1.01
N VAL A 113 -10.50 -10.69 1.37
CA VAL A 113 -9.35 -10.76 2.27
C VAL A 113 -8.14 -10.07 1.65
N VAL A 114 -7.86 -10.32 0.37
CA VAL A 114 -6.80 -9.64 -0.38
C VAL A 114 -7.07 -8.14 -0.48
N GLY A 115 -8.32 -7.73 -0.68
CA GLY A 115 -8.72 -6.32 -0.62
C GLY A 115 -8.41 -5.67 0.73
N LEU A 116 -8.66 -6.38 1.84
CA LEU A 116 -8.29 -5.90 3.19
C LEU A 116 -6.77 -5.85 3.39
N CYS A 117 -6.01 -6.79 2.83
CA CYS A 117 -4.54 -6.76 2.88
C CYS A 117 -3.98 -5.47 2.28
N ILE A 118 -4.58 -4.95 1.20
CA ILE A 118 -4.15 -3.70 0.56
C ILE A 118 -4.26 -2.52 1.54
N ILE A 119 -5.41 -2.41 2.22
CA ILE A 119 -5.69 -1.33 3.18
C ILE A 119 -4.76 -1.44 4.38
N VAL A 120 -4.68 -2.63 4.99
CA VAL A 120 -3.86 -2.88 6.18
C VAL A 120 -2.37 -2.60 5.88
N SER A 121 -1.86 -3.05 4.74
CA SER A 121 -0.47 -2.88 4.36
C SER A 121 -0.12 -1.42 4.10
N ALA A 122 -1.01 -0.66 3.45
CA ALA A 122 -0.84 0.76 3.22
C ALA A 122 -0.78 1.55 4.55
N LEU A 123 -1.73 1.30 5.46
CA LEU A 123 -1.78 1.98 6.76
C LEU A 123 -0.61 1.59 7.66
N ALA A 124 -0.30 0.30 7.75
CA ALA A 124 0.82 -0.21 8.54
C ALA A 124 2.14 0.42 8.08
N SER A 125 2.35 0.52 6.76
CA SER A 125 3.56 1.14 6.21
C SER A 125 3.67 2.63 6.55
N VAL A 126 2.59 3.40 6.40
CA VAL A 126 2.58 4.82 6.81
C VAL A 126 2.87 4.98 8.31
N LEU A 127 2.34 4.09 9.15
CA LEU A 127 2.59 4.10 10.59
C LEU A 127 4.03 3.71 10.96
N LEU A 128 4.66 2.79 10.22
CA LEU A 128 6.07 2.45 10.40
C LEU A 128 6.99 3.66 10.14
N PHE A 129 6.62 4.49 9.16
CA PHE A 129 7.34 5.72 8.82
C PHE A 129 6.85 6.97 9.57
N ARG A 130 6.00 6.82 10.61
CA ARG A 130 5.40 7.95 11.35
C ARG A 130 6.41 8.94 11.89
N LYS A 131 7.57 8.46 12.38
CA LYS A 131 8.60 9.32 12.97
C LYS A 131 9.24 10.18 11.88
N GLN A 132 9.57 9.55 10.75
CA GLN A 132 10.19 10.19 9.60
C GLN A 132 9.26 11.22 8.96
N ILE A 133 7.95 10.96 8.90
CA ILE A 133 6.93 11.90 8.42
C ILE A 133 6.80 13.11 9.37
N LYS A 134 6.75 12.87 10.69
CA LYS A 134 6.63 13.95 11.69
C LYS A 134 7.86 14.86 11.75
N THR A 135 9.05 14.32 11.52
CA THR A 135 10.34 15.03 11.59
C THR A 135 10.80 15.55 10.22
N ASN A 136 9.91 15.63 9.23
CA ASN A 136 10.23 16.11 7.88
C ASN A 136 10.05 17.62 7.72
N GLU A 137 10.43 18.37 8.75
CA GLU A 137 10.56 19.83 8.70
C GLU A 137 11.79 20.25 7.90
#